data_AF-A0A2U1ZWL4-F1
#
_entry.id   AF-A0A2U1ZWL4-F1
#
_cell.length_a   1.000
_cell.length_b   1.000
_cell.length_c   1.000
_cell.angle_alpha   90.00
_cell.angle_beta   90.00
_cell.angle_gamma   90.00
#
_symmetry.space_group_name_H-M   'P 1'
#
loop_
_entity.id
_entity.type
_entity.pdbx_description
1 polymer ?
#
loop_
_entity_poly.entity_id
_entity_poly.type
_entity_poly.pdbx_seq_one_letter_code
_entity_poly.pdbx_strand_id
1 'polypeptide(L)'
;MSQTTPRTDATDAASSISSTDVARTSTGGGRVGQRREQTSPLSTDEGTTTIADGVVSKIAGLAAREVMGVHDVGGGAARAFGSLRERIPGGSTNYSQGVNVEVGQEEAAVDLEIVAEFGVAISDVAQSVRRNVISSIERMTGLRVIEVNVNVNDVHLPEDEDHSGSSRSSQRSGGNGDDDGAGTEPRVR
;
A
#
# COMPACT_ATOMS: atom_id res chain seq x y z
N MET A 1 65.43 -40.70 16.91
CA MET A 1 65.51 -42.03 16.28
C MET A 1 64.31 -42.13 15.34
N SER A 2 64.40 -41.59 14.13
CA SER A 2 65.01 -42.19 12.93
C SER A 2 64.15 -43.30 12.32
N GLN A 3 63.46 -42.98 11.22
CA GLN A 3 63.49 -43.67 9.92
C GLN A 3 62.25 -43.26 9.09
N THR A 4 62.37 -42.59 7.94
CA THR A 4 62.89 -43.01 6.61
C THR A 4 61.73 -43.43 5.68
N THR A 5 61.25 -42.45 4.87
CA THR A 5 61.11 -42.40 3.39
C THR A 5 61.04 -43.69 2.52
N PRO A 6 60.74 -43.66 1.19
CA PRO A 6 60.14 -42.63 0.29
C PRO A 6 59.18 -43.18 -0.85
N ARG A 7 58.80 -42.27 -1.78
CA ARG A 7 58.77 -42.45 -3.28
C ARG A 7 57.49 -43.06 -3.90
N THR A 8 56.92 -42.64 -5.05
CA THR A 8 57.41 -41.87 -6.24
C THR A 8 56.22 -41.42 -7.12
N ASP A 9 56.36 -40.29 -7.81
CA ASP A 9 55.87 -39.87 -9.16
C ASP A 9 54.40 -40.06 -9.58
N ALA A 10 53.76 -39.25 -10.44
CA ALA A 10 54.16 -38.31 -11.50
C ALA A 10 52.87 -37.52 -11.87
N THR A 11 52.83 -36.20 -12.10
CA THR A 11 53.31 -35.38 -13.25
C THR A 11 52.12 -34.80 -14.04
N ASP A 12 52.32 -33.57 -14.54
CA ASP A 12 51.53 -32.77 -15.50
C ASP A 12 50.36 -31.92 -14.95
N ALA A 13 50.19 -30.63 -15.24
CA ALA A 13 50.88 -29.72 -16.16
C ALA A 13 50.64 -28.24 -15.76
N ALA A 14 51.69 -27.44 -15.93
CA ALA A 14 51.80 -25.99 -16.23
C ALA A 14 50.50 -25.13 -16.30
N SER A 15 50.46 -23.89 -15.80
CA SER A 15 51.36 -22.81 -16.20
C SER A 15 51.36 -21.60 -15.24
N SER A 16 52.55 -21.06 -15.07
CA SER A 16 52.95 -19.80 -14.44
C SER A 16 52.36 -18.55 -15.08
N ILE A 17 52.13 -17.50 -14.29
CA ILE A 17 52.82 -16.21 -14.46
C ILE A 17 52.97 -15.51 -13.10
N SER A 18 54.20 -15.14 -12.80
CA SER A 18 54.59 -14.19 -11.76
C SER A 18 54.93 -12.88 -12.46
N SER A 19 54.53 -11.72 -11.91
CA SER A 19 55.34 -10.49 -11.96
C SER A 19 54.76 -9.42 -11.05
N THR A 20 55.66 -8.95 -10.21
CA THR A 20 55.58 -7.89 -9.20
C THR A 20 55.54 -6.50 -9.83
N ASP A 21 55.12 -5.54 -9.00
CA ASP A 21 55.51 -4.12 -8.98
C ASP A 21 54.71 -3.13 -9.85
N VAL A 22 53.99 -2.21 -9.20
CA VAL A 22 54.42 -0.81 -9.07
C VAL A 22 53.49 -0.03 -8.14
N ALA A 23 54.07 0.46 -7.04
CA ALA A 23 53.48 1.51 -6.23
C ALA A 23 53.42 2.83 -7.03
N ARG A 24 52.27 3.51 -7.01
CA ARG A 24 52.16 4.93 -7.38
C ARG A 24 51.30 5.65 -6.37
N THR A 25 51.96 6.42 -5.50
CA THR A 25 51.40 7.54 -4.76
C THR A 25 50.82 8.55 -5.76
N SER A 26 49.54 8.88 -5.58
CA SER A 26 48.95 10.11 -6.11
C SER A 26 48.32 10.90 -4.95
N THR A 27 49.11 11.78 -4.36
CA THR A 27 48.64 12.98 -3.68
C THR A 27 47.90 13.84 -4.69
N GLY A 28 46.63 14.19 -4.43
CA GLY A 28 45.87 15.03 -5.33
C GLY A 28 44.50 15.41 -4.78
N GLY A 29 44.47 16.55 -4.08
CA GLY A 29 43.33 17.47 -4.09
C GLY A 29 42.09 17.05 -3.31
N GLY A 30 41.93 17.65 -2.13
CA GLY A 30 40.64 17.74 -1.47
C GLY A 30 39.59 18.27 -2.44
N ARG A 31 38.71 17.39 -2.89
CA ARG A 31 37.36 17.79 -3.25
C ARG A 31 36.58 17.58 -1.98
N VAL A 32 36.42 18.68 -1.24
CA VAL A 32 35.27 18.87 -0.35
C VAL A 32 34.08 18.61 -1.26
N GLY A 33 33.60 17.36 -1.27
CA GLY A 33 32.33 17.03 -1.84
C GLY A 33 31.37 17.90 -1.07
N GLN A 34 30.92 18.98 -1.72
CA GLN A 34 29.75 19.72 -1.31
C GLN A 34 28.71 18.64 -1.06
N ARG A 35 28.52 18.31 0.22
CA ARG A 35 27.29 17.73 0.71
C ARG A 35 26.28 18.74 0.21
N ARG A 36 25.65 18.44 -0.92
CA ARG A 36 24.50 19.21 -1.40
C ARG A 36 23.62 19.23 -0.17
N GLU A 37 23.56 20.36 0.50
CA GLU A 37 22.47 20.66 1.40
C GLU A 37 21.27 20.42 0.51
N GLN A 38 20.62 19.27 0.73
CA GLN A 38 19.45 18.89 -0.02
C GLN A 38 18.43 19.91 0.44
N THR A 39 18.35 21.03 -0.28
CA THR A 39 17.25 21.97 -0.18
C THR A 39 16.05 21.14 -0.58
N SER A 40 15.32 20.63 0.40
CA SER A 40 14.14 19.81 0.15
C SER A 40 13.20 20.60 -0.75
N PRO A 41 12.52 19.96 -1.72
CA PRO A 41 11.67 20.65 -2.69
C PRO A 41 10.54 21.46 -2.05
N LEU A 42 10.31 21.28 -0.75
CA LEU A 42 9.28 21.93 0.05
C LEU A 42 9.74 23.25 0.68
N SER A 43 11.03 23.58 0.66
CA SER A 43 11.57 24.83 1.19
C SER A 43 12.52 25.48 0.19
N THR A 44 12.19 26.71 -0.20
CA THR A 44 12.95 27.53 -1.15
C THR A 44 13.07 28.96 -0.62
N ASP A 45 13.91 29.77 -1.24
CA ASP A 45 14.01 31.21 -0.93
C ASP A 45 12.67 31.95 -1.16
N GLU A 46 11.76 31.38 -1.96
CA GLU A 46 10.44 31.94 -2.26
C GLU A 46 9.35 31.52 -1.25
N GLY A 47 9.63 30.55 -0.36
CA GLY A 47 8.69 30.12 0.68
C GLY A 47 8.76 28.64 1.05
N THR A 48 7.84 28.22 1.93
CA THR A 48 7.70 26.82 2.39
C THR A 48 6.32 26.27 2.05
N THR A 49 6.29 25.05 1.51
CA THR A 49 5.06 24.30 1.23
C THR A 49 4.84 23.28 2.34
N THR A 50 3.67 23.31 2.97
CA THR A 50 3.25 22.30 3.95
C THR A 50 2.11 21.48 3.38
N ILE A 51 2.20 20.16 3.52
CA ILE A 51 1.24 19.22 2.97
C ILE A 51 0.45 18.63 4.13
N ALA A 52 -0.87 18.72 4.05
CA ALA A 52 -1.73 18.16 5.07
C ALA A 52 -1.64 16.63 5.08
N ASP A 53 -1.63 16.05 6.28
CA ASP A 53 -1.80 14.63 6.56
C ASP A 53 -2.91 13.98 5.73
N GLY A 54 -4.08 14.64 5.62
CA GLY A 54 -5.22 14.14 4.86
C GLY A 54 -4.96 14.02 3.35
N VAL A 55 -4.03 14.77 2.78
CA VAL A 55 -3.62 14.62 1.37
C VAL A 55 -2.75 13.39 1.21
N VAL A 56 -1.76 13.23 2.08
CA VAL A 56 -0.84 12.07 2.06
C VAL A 56 -1.60 10.77 2.33
N SER A 57 -2.54 10.79 3.28
CA SER A 57 -3.43 9.66 3.59
C SER A 57 -4.24 9.21 2.37
N LYS A 58 -4.80 10.15 1.59
CA LYS A 58 -5.53 9.80 0.36
C LYS A 58 -4.63 9.19 -0.71
N ILE A 59 -3.42 9.73 -0.88
CA ILE A 59 -2.45 9.18 -1.84
C ILE A 59 -2.04 7.77 -1.42
N ALA A 60 -1.72 7.59 -0.14
CA ALA A 60 -1.31 6.29 0.41
C ALA A 60 -2.41 5.23 0.29
N GLY A 61 -3.66 5.58 0.63
CA GLY A 61 -4.79 4.65 0.51
C GLY A 61 -5.10 4.27 -0.93
N LEU A 62 -5.01 5.22 -1.87
CA LEU A 62 -5.19 4.92 -3.29
C LEU A 62 -4.05 4.05 -3.83
N ALA A 63 -2.79 4.40 -3.51
CA ALA A 63 -1.62 3.63 -3.92
C ALA A 63 -1.62 2.21 -3.32
N ALA A 64 -2.10 2.03 -2.09
CA ALA A 64 -2.22 0.69 -1.50
C ALA A 64 -3.24 -0.18 -2.26
N ARG A 65 -4.38 0.40 -2.66
CA ARG A 65 -5.44 -0.30 -3.43
C ARG A 65 -5.05 -0.66 -4.87
N GLU A 66 -4.09 0.03 -5.46
CA GLU A 66 -3.59 -0.26 -6.82
C GLU A 66 -2.73 -1.53 -6.88
N VAL A 67 -2.30 -2.05 -5.74
CA VAL A 67 -1.44 -3.24 -5.69
C VAL A 67 -2.27 -4.51 -5.80
N MET A 68 -1.91 -5.37 -6.77
CA MET A 68 -2.54 -6.69 -6.92
C MET A 68 -2.43 -7.53 -5.64
N GLY A 69 -3.52 -8.19 -5.26
CA GLY A 69 -3.62 -8.95 -4.02
C GLY A 69 -4.06 -8.13 -2.80
N VAL A 70 -4.31 -6.83 -2.95
CA VAL A 70 -5.02 -6.01 -1.96
C VAL A 70 -6.50 -5.96 -2.35
N HIS A 71 -7.35 -6.56 -1.53
CA HIS A 71 -8.79 -6.51 -1.74
C HIS A 71 -9.37 -5.17 -1.24
N ASP A 72 -8.96 -4.75 -0.04
CA ASP A 72 -9.40 -3.49 0.54
C ASP A 72 -8.39 -2.92 1.54
N VAL A 73 -8.58 -1.65 1.93
CA VAL A 73 -7.80 -0.94 2.94
C VAL A 73 -8.74 -0.54 4.08
N GLY A 74 -8.41 -0.94 5.31
CA GLY A 74 -9.22 -0.81 6.52
C GLY A 74 -9.81 -2.12 7.05
N GLY A 75 -9.91 -2.25 8.39
CA GLY A 75 -10.49 -3.42 9.06
C GLY A 75 -12.03 -3.52 9.02
N GLY A 76 -12.58 -4.67 9.42
CA GLY A 76 -14.02 -5.00 9.32
C GLY A 76 -15.02 -4.03 9.98
N ALA A 77 -14.59 -3.20 10.93
CA ALA A 77 -15.41 -2.11 11.49
C ALA A 77 -15.73 -1.02 10.45
N ALA A 78 -14.84 -0.78 9.48
CA ALA A 78 -15.09 0.11 8.35
C ALA A 78 -16.21 -0.40 7.44
N ARG A 79 -16.32 -1.73 7.23
CA ARG A 79 -17.44 -2.33 6.49
C ARG A 79 -18.76 -2.26 7.28
N ALA A 80 -18.71 -2.45 8.60
CA ALA A 80 -19.88 -2.32 9.47
C ALA A 80 -20.42 -0.88 9.54
N PHE A 81 -19.55 0.13 9.54
CA PHE A 81 -19.96 1.53 9.43
C PHE A 81 -20.29 1.96 7.99
N GLY A 82 -19.64 1.39 6.98
CA GLY A 82 -19.92 1.61 5.55
C GLY A 82 -21.33 1.16 5.18
N SER A 83 -21.73 -0.06 5.54
CA SER A 83 -23.08 -0.59 5.28
C SER A 83 -24.22 0.22 5.92
N LEU A 84 -23.96 0.89 7.05
CA LEU A 84 -24.91 1.82 7.66
C LEU A 84 -24.89 3.22 7.01
N ARG A 85 -23.73 3.66 6.49
CA ARG A 85 -23.52 4.94 5.80
C ARG A 85 -24.04 4.93 4.36
N GLU A 86 -24.03 3.79 3.67
CA GLU A 86 -24.64 3.59 2.33
C GLU A 86 -26.15 3.91 2.30
N ARG A 87 -26.80 3.90 3.47
CA ARG A 87 -28.22 4.25 3.64
C ARG A 87 -28.44 5.76 3.87
N ILE A 88 -27.36 6.55 3.93
CA ILE A 88 -27.40 8.00 4.09
C ILE A 88 -27.07 8.65 2.74
N PRO A 89 -27.98 9.43 2.13
CA PRO A 89 -27.68 10.19 0.92
C PRO A 89 -26.52 11.17 1.19
N GLY A 90 -25.39 11.00 0.49
CA GLY A 90 -24.21 11.88 0.60
C GLY A 90 -22.97 11.29 1.31
N GLY A 91 -22.91 9.99 1.59
CA GLY A 91 -21.69 9.34 2.06
C GLY A 91 -20.61 9.26 0.97
N SER A 92 -19.48 9.95 1.14
CA SER A 92 -18.32 9.81 0.25
C SER A 92 -17.53 8.54 0.55
N THR A 93 -17.05 7.84 -0.48
CA THR A 93 -16.05 6.76 -0.34
C THR A 93 -14.81 7.31 0.37
N ASN A 94 -14.54 6.82 1.58
CA ASN A 94 -13.38 7.25 2.36
C ASN A 94 -12.15 6.45 1.93
N TYR A 95 -11.40 6.99 0.97
CA TYR A 95 -10.13 6.40 0.51
C TYR A 95 -9.00 6.46 1.56
N SER A 96 -9.23 7.15 2.68
CA SER A 96 -8.30 7.27 3.82
C SER A 96 -8.58 6.24 4.93
N GLN A 97 -9.61 5.43 4.80
CA GLN A 97 -9.99 4.49 5.86
C GLN A 97 -8.91 3.41 6.00
N GLY A 98 -8.45 3.16 7.23
CA GLY A 98 -7.33 2.22 7.46
C GLY A 98 -5.95 2.78 7.10
N VAL A 99 -5.83 4.09 6.93
CA VAL A 99 -4.55 4.77 6.65
C VAL A 99 -4.32 5.86 7.67
N ASN A 100 -3.35 5.65 8.55
CA ASN A 100 -2.87 6.68 9.46
C ASN A 100 -1.56 7.27 8.94
N VAL A 101 -1.44 8.59 8.96
CA VAL A 101 -0.24 9.28 8.46
C VAL A 101 0.16 10.36 9.43
N GLU A 102 1.44 10.38 9.77
CA GLU A 102 2.07 11.48 10.47
C GLU A 102 3.00 12.21 9.49
N VAL A 103 2.86 13.54 9.41
CA VAL A 103 3.67 14.38 8.51
C VAL A 103 4.50 15.36 9.31
N GLY A 104 5.81 15.36 9.04
CA GLY A 104 6.74 16.38 9.49
C GLY A 104 6.86 17.53 8.49
N GLN A 105 7.94 18.31 8.61
CA GLN A 105 8.22 19.40 7.65
C GLN A 105 8.64 18.85 6.27
N GLU A 106 9.38 17.75 6.26
CA GLU A 106 9.94 17.16 5.03
C GLU A 106 9.78 15.64 4.99
N GLU A 107 9.17 15.05 6.02
CA GLU A 107 9.15 13.62 6.26
C GLU A 107 7.71 13.12 6.45
N ALA A 108 7.46 11.85 6.13
CA ALA A 108 6.18 11.19 6.37
C ALA A 108 6.37 9.77 6.92
N ALA A 109 5.51 9.41 7.88
CA ALA A 109 5.35 8.05 8.39
C ALA A 109 3.94 7.57 8.06
N VAL A 110 3.82 6.31 7.61
CA VAL A 110 2.53 5.77 7.15
C VAL A 110 2.28 4.42 7.81
N ASP A 111 1.11 4.28 8.43
CA ASP A 111 0.57 3.01 8.91
C ASP A 111 -0.65 2.61 8.08
N LEU A 112 -0.61 1.41 7.51
CA LEU A 112 -1.64 0.88 6.63
C LEU A 112 -2.27 -0.36 7.24
N GLU A 113 -3.60 -0.42 7.22
CA GLU A 113 -4.38 -1.61 7.50
C GLU A 113 -4.96 -2.14 6.20
N ILE A 114 -4.67 -3.38 5.83
CA ILE A 114 -5.14 -3.98 4.57
C ILE A 114 -5.85 -5.32 4.77
N VAL A 115 -6.65 -5.67 3.78
CA VAL A 115 -7.26 -6.99 3.60
C VAL A 115 -6.67 -7.59 2.33
N ALA A 116 -5.99 -8.72 2.47
CA ALA A 116 -5.35 -9.38 1.33
C ALA A 116 -6.33 -10.32 0.61
N GLU A 117 -6.10 -10.59 -0.67
CA GLU A 117 -6.82 -11.64 -1.38
C GLU A 117 -6.33 -13.04 -0.97
N PHE A 118 -7.19 -14.05 -1.04
CA PHE A 118 -6.75 -15.43 -0.88
C PHE A 118 -5.84 -15.87 -2.03
N GLY A 119 -4.82 -16.68 -1.72
CA GLY A 119 -3.96 -17.31 -2.73
C GLY A 119 -2.71 -16.50 -3.12
N VAL A 120 -2.49 -15.33 -2.53
CA VAL A 120 -1.26 -14.54 -2.71
C VAL A 120 -0.33 -14.62 -1.48
N ALA A 121 0.97 -14.49 -1.70
CA ALA A 121 1.93 -14.42 -0.61
C ALA A 121 1.84 -13.06 0.10
N ILE A 122 1.36 -13.05 1.34
CA ILE A 122 1.13 -11.83 2.14
C ILE A 122 2.39 -10.95 2.22
N SER A 123 3.57 -11.56 2.36
CA SER A 123 4.85 -10.86 2.39
C SER A 123 5.14 -10.10 1.10
N ASP A 124 4.78 -10.67 -0.05
CA ASP A 124 5.01 -10.06 -1.37
C ASP A 124 4.03 -8.91 -1.62
N VAL A 125 2.78 -9.08 -1.19
CA VAL A 125 1.76 -8.02 -1.19
C VAL A 125 2.23 -6.86 -0.32
N ALA A 126 2.61 -7.12 0.94
CA ALA A 126 3.06 -6.08 1.85
C ALA A 126 4.31 -5.34 1.34
N GLN A 127 5.27 -6.06 0.73
CA GLN A 127 6.42 -5.42 0.08
C GLN A 127 6.01 -4.56 -1.12
N SER A 128 5.06 -5.02 -1.93
CA SER A 128 4.58 -4.30 -3.09
C SER A 128 3.80 -3.04 -2.69
N VAL A 129 2.97 -3.13 -1.66
CA VAL A 129 2.28 -1.99 -1.03
C VAL A 129 3.28 -0.97 -0.54
N ARG A 130 4.28 -1.38 0.26
CA ARG A 130 5.33 -0.46 0.75
C ARG A 130 6.01 0.28 -0.41
N ARG A 131 6.44 -0.45 -1.44
CA ARG A 131 7.11 0.17 -2.60
C ARG A 131 6.20 1.16 -3.33
N ASN A 132 4.94 0.80 -3.58
CA ASN A 132 4.03 1.67 -4.32
C ASN A 132 3.69 2.93 -3.52
N VAL A 133 3.40 2.79 -2.23
CA VAL A 133 3.06 3.91 -1.34
C VAL A 133 4.24 4.87 -1.19
N ILE A 134 5.44 4.36 -0.90
CA ILE A 134 6.66 5.19 -0.81
C ILE A 134 6.82 5.99 -2.10
N SER A 135 6.82 5.30 -3.23
CA SER A 135 7.10 5.94 -4.51
C SER A 135 6.02 6.95 -4.91
N SER A 136 4.75 6.68 -4.62
CA SER A 136 3.66 7.61 -4.90
C SER A 136 3.71 8.86 -4.02
N ILE A 137 3.97 8.72 -2.71
CA ILE A 137 4.10 9.87 -1.80
C ILE A 137 5.30 10.72 -2.20
N GLU A 138 6.49 10.12 -2.36
CA GLU A 138 7.71 10.88 -2.68
C GLU A 138 7.57 11.65 -4.00
N ARG A 139 7.02 11.00 -5.04
CA ARG A 139 6.84 11.65 -6.36
C ARG A 139 5.80 12.75 -6.36
N MET A 140 4.69 12.58 -5.65
CA MET A 140 3.56 13.52 -5.70
C MET A 140 3.71 14.67 -4.71
N THR A 141 4.36 14.41 -3.58
CA THR A 141 4.40 15.35 -2.45
C THR A 141 5.79 15.93 -2.24
N GLY A 142 6.87 15.28 -2.68
CA GLY A 142 8.24 15.69 -2.36
C GLY A 142 8.66 15.45 -0.91
N LEU A 143 7.80 14.82 -0.09
CA LEU A 143 8.15 14.35 1.26
C LEU A 143 9.04 13.10 1.18
N ARG A 144 9.98 12.95 2.10
CA ARG A 144 10.76 11.73 2.31
C ARG A 144 10.00 10.77 3.21
N VAL A 145 9.73 9.55 2.75
CA VAL A 145 9.03 8.56 3.58
C VAL A 145 10.04 7.84 4.48
N ILE A 146 9.89 7.98 5.80
CA ILE A 146 10.82 7.35 6.76
C ILE A 146 10.49 5.88 7.00
N GLU A 147 9.20 5.54 7.06
CA GLU A 147 8.72 4.19 7.26
C GLU A 147 7.31 4.01 6.71
N VAL A 148 7.01 2.76 6.33
CA VAL A 148 5.66 2.31 5.98
C VAL A 148 5.39 0.99 6.67
N ASN A 149 4.49 1.01 7.65
CA ASN A 149 4.02 -0.18 8.35
C ASN A 149 2.77 -0.71 7.66
N VAL A 150 2.73 -2.02 7.42
CA VAL A 150 1.58 -2.67 6.79
C VAL A 150 1.08 -3.76 7.73
N ASN A 151 -0.11 -3.53 8.27
CA ASN A 151 -0.84 -4.48 9.09
C ASN A 151 -1.90 -5.17 8.23
N VAL A 152 -1.86 -6.50 8.19
CA VAL A 152 -2.81 -7.30 7.40
C VAL A 152 -3.84 -7.87 8.37
N ASN A 153 -5.04 -7.27 8.35
CA ASN A 153 -6.08 -7.57 9.32
C ASN A 153 -6.86 -8.85 8.99
N ASP A 154 -7.02 -9.13 7.69
CA ASP A 154 -7.95 -10.14 7.20
C ASP A 154 -7.55 -10.64 5.81
N VAL A 155 -8.12 -11.77 5.39
CA VAL A 155 -7.97 -12.34 4.04
C VAL A 155 -9.35 -12.54 3.44
N HIS A 156 -9.58 -11.96 2.27
CA HIS A 156 -10.84 -12.12 1.55
C HIS A 156 -10.92 -13.50 0.90
N LEU A 157 -11.94 -14.27 1.26
CA LEU A 157 -12.25 -15.54 0.63
C LEU A 157 -13.31 -15.32 -0.46
N PRO A 158 -13.17 -15.94 -1.64
CA PRO A 158 -14.13 -15.80 -2.74
C PRO A 158 -15.54 -16.34 -2.40
N GLU A 159 -15.69 -17.13 -1.33
CA GLU A 159 -16.98 -17.68 -0.87
C GLU A 159 -17.83 -16.64 -0.10
N ASP A 160 -17.28 -15.48 0.25
CA ASP A 160 -17.98 -14.42 0.97
C ASP A 160 -18.84 -13.50 0.07
N GLU A 161 -18.78 -13.66 -1.27
CA GLU A 161 -19.56 -12.85 -2.23
C GLU A 161 -21.06 -13.20 -2.26
N ASP A 162 -21.45 -14.39 -1.76
CA ASP A 162 -22.82 -14.89 -1.86
C ASP A 162 -23.80 -14.32 -0.81
N HIS A 163 -23.31 -13.56 0.19
CA HIS A 163 -24.15 -13.06 1.30
C HIS A 163 -24.46 -11.56 1.30
N SER A 164 -23.94 -10.74 0.39
CA SER A 164 -24.24 -9.29 0.33
C SER A 164 -25.21 -8.85 -0.77
N GLY A 165 -25.81 -9.78 -1.54
CA GLY A 165 -26.59 -9.46 -2.74
C GLY A 165 -28.10 -9.70 -2.73
N SER A 166 -28.68 -10.45 -1.79
CA SER A 166 -30.09 -10.90 -1.91
C SER A 166 -31.03 -10.23 -0.91
N SER A 167 -31.43 -8.99 -1.21
CA SER A 167 -32.58 -8.34 -0.57
C SER A 167 -33.27 -7.36 -1.51
N ARG A 168 -33.53 -7.77 -2.76
CA ARG A 168 -34.51 -7.09 -3.62
C ARG A 168 -35.31 -8.12 -4.44
N SER A 169 -36.63 -7.94 -4.40
CA SER A 169 -37.69 -8.44 -5.29
C SER A 169 -38.16 -9.90 -5.22
N SER A 170 -39.08 -10.17 -4.29
CA SER A 170 -40.26 -11.06 -4.44
C SER A 170 -41.17 -10.74 -3.24
N GLN A 171 -42.35 -10.12 -3.35
CA GLN A 171 -43.56 -10.58 -4.02
C GLN A 171 -44.40 -9.37 -4.46
N ARG A 172 -44.52 -9.17 -5.78
CA ARG A 172 -45.76 -8.66 -6.41
C ARG A 172 -46.28 -9.83 -7.23
N SER A 173 -47.30 -10.53 -6.74
CA SER A 173 -48.30 -11.21 -7.59
C SER A 173 -49.35 -11.94 -6.76
N GLY A 174 -50.62 -11.71 -7.09
CA GLY A 174 -51.81 -12.38 -6.56
C GLY A 174 -52.66 -11.42 -5.73
N GLY A 175 -53.84 -10.97 -6.15
CA GLY A 175 -54.65 -11.26 -7.32
C GLY A 175 -55.93 -10.40 -7.20
N ASN A 176 -56.57 -10.12 -8.33
CA ASN A 176 -57.90 -9.51 -8.37
C ASN A 176 -58.87 -10.27 -7.45
N GLY A 177 -59.60 -9.54 -6.61
CA GLY A 177 -60.77 -9.99 -5.90
C GLY A 177 -61.76 -8.84 -5.86
N ASP A 178 -62.68 -8.87 -6.82
CA ASP A 178 -63.95 -8.16 -6.78
C ASP A 178 -64.63 -8.40 -5.41
N ASP A 179 -65.07 -7.35 -4.72
CA ASP A 179 -66.12 -7.49 -3.71
C ASP A 179 -66.88 -6.17 -3.51
N ASP A 180 -68.19 -6.30 -3.68
CA ASP A 180 -69.27 -5.31 -3.62
C ASP A 180 -69.42 -4.61 -2.26
N GLY A 181 -69.94 -3.38 -2.25
CA GLY A 181 -70.63 -2.90 -1.05
C GLY A 181 -70.73 -1.39 -0.83
N ALA A 182 -71.82 -0.80 -1.34
CA ALA A 182 -72.63 0.28 -0.77
C ALA A 182 -71.98 1.40 0.08
N GLY A 183 -72.11 2.64 -0.39
CA GLY A 183 -71.82 3.83 0.43
C GLY A 183 -72.21 5.16 -0.24
N THR A 184 -73.52 5.39 -0.35
CA THR A 184 -74.27 6.67 -0.35
C THR A 184 -73.53 7.98 -0.66
N GLU A 185 -74.02 8.70 -1.69
CA GLU A 185 -73.78 10.15 -1.89
C GLU A 185 -74.10 10.98 -0.62
N PRO A 186 -73.51 12.17 -0.47
CA PRO A 186 -74.38 13.33 -0.61
C PRO A 186 -73.76 14.50 -1.40
N ARG A 187 -74.65 15.13 -2.15
CA ARG A 187 -74.52 16.40 -2.87
C ARG A 187 -74.21 17.56 -1.93
N VAL A 188 -73.43 18.53 -2.42
CA VAL A 188 -73.71 19.95 -2.12
C VAL A 188 -73.42 20.82 -3.34
N ARG A 189 -74.26 21.84 -3.46
CA ARG A 189 -74.56 22.68 -4.63
C ARG A 189 -73.45 23.65 -5.02
#